data_AF-A0A510XZQ1-F1
#
_entry.id   AF-A0A510XZQ1-F1
#
_cell.length_a   1.000
_cell.length_b   1.000
_cell.length_c   1.000
_cell.angle_alpha   90.00
_cell.angle_beta   90.00
_cell.angle_gamma   90.00
#
_symmetry.space_group_name_H-M   'P 1'
#
loop_
_entity.id
_entity.type
_entity.pdbx_description
1 polymer ?
#
loop_
_entity_poly.entity_id
_entity_poly.type
_entity_poly.pdbx_seq_one_letter_code
_entity_poly.pdbx_strand_id
1 'polypeptide(L)'
;MYQQTQAYLNQLSALLKKHEMWQSTPIEAHKLQSQVPFCHDTMAFDQWLQFVFIETIQQLITLEQPLPRNFAIAPMAEMFLVGKAGAEHVIALLSELDAFLGEAND
;
A
#
# COMPACT_ATOMS: atom_id res chain seq x y z
N MET A 1 -10.20 14.53 2.48
CA MET A 1 -9.24 13.65 1.80
C MET A 1 -8.45 12.79 2.79
N TYR A 2 -7.67 13.38 3.70
CA TYR A 2 -6.85 12.63 4.68
C TYR A 2 -7.61 11.59 5.52
N GLN A 3 -8.78 11.93 6.08
CA GLN A 3 -9.58 10.98 6.88
C GLN A 3 -10.02 9.75 6.08
N GLN A 4 -10.42 9.95 4.82
CA GLN A 4 -10.85 8.86 3.95
C GLN A 4 -9.64 7.99 3.54
N THR A 5 -8.51 8.61 3.20
CA THR A 5 -7.25 7.89 2.94
C THR A 5 -6.82 7.06 4.15
N GLN A 6 -6.90 7.61 5.36
CA GLN A 6 -6.60 6.88 6.60
C GLN A 6 -7.54 5.68 6.79
N ALA A 7 -8.82 5.81 6.44
CA ALA A 7 -9.77 4.71 6.50
C ALA A 7 -9.36 3.57 5.54
N TYR A 8 -8.93 3.91 4.30
CA TYR A 8 -8.40 2.93 3.36
C TYR A 8 -7.14 2.23 3.90
N LEU A 9 -6.18 2.96 4.49
CA LEU A 9 -4.99 2.34 5.09
C LEU A 9 -5.32 1.36 6.22
N ASN A 10 -6.30 1.71 7.05
CA ASN A 10 -6.76 0.84 8.14
C ASN A 10 -7.41 -0.44 7.60
N GLN A 11 -8.25 -0.31 6.56
CA GLN A 11 -8.86 -1.46 5.88
C GLN A 11 -7.81 -2.34 5.19
N LEU A 12 -6.83 -1.72 4.53
CA LEU A 12 -5.74 -2.44 3.87
C LEU A 12 -4.94 -3.25 4.88
N SER A 13 -4.58 -2.63 6.01
CA SER A 13 -3.89 -3.31 7.11
C SER A 13 -4.70 -4.48 7.66
N ALA A 14 -6.02 -4.33 7.79
CA ALA A 14 -6.90 -5.41 8.25
C ALA A 14 -7.00 -6.56 7.24
N LEU A 15 -7.09 -6.26 5.95
CA LEU A 15 -7.11 -7.28 4.88
C LEU A 15 -5.79 -8.04 4.80
N LEU A 16 -4.66 -7.34 4.83
CA LEU A 16 -3.34 -7.97 4.83
C LEU A 16 -3.18 -8.92 6.02
N LYS A 17 -3.63 -8.52 7.22
CA LYS A 17 -3.64 -9.38 8.42
C LYS A 17 -4.56 -10.59 8.26
N LYS A 18 -5.78 -10.37 7.77
CA LYS A 18 -6.78 -11.42 7.55
C LYS A 18 -6.30 -12.50 6.58
N HIS A 19 -5.50 -12.10 5.59
CA HIS A 19 -5.01 -12.97 4.52
C HIS A 19 -3.56 -13.42 4.71
N GLU A 20 -3.01 -13.28 5.92
CA GLU A 20 -1.64 -13.70 6.26
C GLU A 20 -0.55 -13.06 5.37
N MET A 21 -0.85 -11.90 4.79
CA MET A 21 0.07 -11.04 4.03
C MET A 21 0.71 -9.96 4.91
N TRP A 22 0.40 -9.96 6.21
CA TRP A 22 0.97 -9.04 7.19
C TRP A 22 2.07 -9.72 8.00
N GLN A 23 3.23 -9.08 8.04
CA GLN A 23 4.36 -9.54 8.81
C GLN A 23 4.34 -8.92 10.22
N SER A 24 4.44 -9.74 11.27
CA SER A 24 4.55 -9.24 12.65
C SER A 24 5.98 -8.86 13.04
N THR A 25 6.97 -9.48 12.41
CA THR A 25 8.38 -9.14 12.60
C THR A 25 8.75 -7.89 11.82
N PRO A 26 9.67 -7.03 12.30
CA PRO A 26 10.20 -5.94 11.51
C PRO A 26 10.90 -6.47 10.25
N ILE A 27 10.90 -5.67 9.17
CA ILE A 27 11.76 -5.93 8.02
C ILE A 27 13.19 -5.47 8.32
N GLU A 28 14.18 -6.14 7.72
CA GLU A 28 15.58 -5.75 7.87
C GLU A 28 15.82 -4.36 7.28
N ALA A 29 16.54 -3.51 8.01
CA ALA A 29 16.74 -2.11 7.63
C ALA A 29 17.31 -1.93 6.22
N HIS A 30 18.20 -2.83 5.78
CA HIS A 30 18.79 -2.77 4.44
C HIS A 30 17.77 -2.95 3.32
N LYS A 31 16.63 -3.62 3.57
CA LYS A 31 15.57 -3.80 2.56
C LYS A 31 14.78 -2.52 2.31
N LEU A 32 14.66 -1.66 3.32
CA LEU A 32 14.03 -0.34 3.20
C LEU A 32 14.89 0.66 2.42
N GLN A 33 16.17 0.34 2.17
CA GLN A 33 17.11 1.22 1.48
C GLN A 33 17.13 1.01 -0.04
N SER A 34 16.22 0.20 -0.59
CA SER A 34 16.13 0.01 -2.03
C SER A 34 15.78 1.32 -2.75
N GLN A 35 16.45 1.54 -3.89
CA GLN A 35 16.26 2.73 -4.73
C GLN A 35 15.36 2.43 -5.94
N VAL A 36 14.91 1.19 -6.14
CA VAL A 36 14.02 0.84 -7.25
C VAL A 36 12.55 1.01 -6.84
N PRO A 37 11.64 1.29 -7.81
CA PRO A 37 10.22 1.33 -7.52
C PRO A 37 9.72 0.05 -6.86
N PHE A 38 8.85 0.20 -5.86
CA PHE A 38 8.25 -0.91 -5.11
C PHE A 38 9.23 -1.83 -4.35
N CYS A 39 10.51 -1.46 -4.26
CA CYS A 39 11.56 -2.24 -3.57
C CYS A 39 11.58 -3.73 -3.99
N HIS A 40 11.22 -4.04 -5.24
CA HIS A 40 10.99 -5.40 -5.74
C HIS A 40 12.26 -6.27 -5.78
N ASP A 41 13.43 -5.66 -5.63
CA ASP A 41 14.73 -6.30 -5.51
C ASP A 41 15.05 -6.80 -4.09
N THR A 42 14.39 -6.25 -3.06
CA THR A 42 14.77 -6.44 -1.66
C THR A 42 13.63 -7.00 -0.80
N MET A 43 12.38 -6.81 -1.18
CA MET A 43 11.22 -7.29 -0.43
C MET A 43 10.05 -7.73 -1.31
N ALA A 44 9.19 -8.57 -0.75
CA ALA A 44 7.95 -8.98 -1.41
C ALA A 44 6.95 -7.81 -1.45
N PHE A 45 6.04 -7.82 -2.42
CA PHE A 45 5.10 -6.71 -2.62
C PHE A 45 4.17 -6.46 -1.42
N ASP A 46 3.74 -7.52 -0.73
CA ASP A 46 2.97 -7.43 0.52
C ASP A 46 3.77 -6.80 1.67
N GLN A 47 5.08 -7.08 1.74
CA GLN A 47 5.98 -6.39 2.68
C GLN A 47 6.13 -4.91 2.30
N TRP A 48 6.22 -4.59 1.03
CA TRP A 48 6.27 -3.21 0.55
C TRP A 48 4.98 -2.45 0.89
N LEU A 49 3.80 -3.07 0.71
CA LEU A 49 2.52 -2.48 1.10
C LEU A 49 2.51 -2.10 2.59
N GLN A 50 2.99 -3.00 3.45
CA GLN A 50 3.06 -2.78 4.89
C GLN A 50 4.10 -1.72 5.29
N PHE A 51 5.37 -1.95 4.95
CA PHE A 51 6.48 -1.23 5.57
C PHE A 51 6.87 0.04 4.83
N VAL A 52 6.45 0.20 3.57
CA VAL A 52 6.76 1.38 2.77
C VAL A 52 5.50 2.15 2.47
N PHE A 53 4.51 1.53 1.82
CA PHE A 53 3.34 2.26 1.35
C PHE A 53 2.47 2.81 2.48
N ILE A 54 1.97 1.95 3.39
CA ILE A 54 1.12 2.38 4.51
C ILE A 54 1.83 3.42 5.37
N GLU A 55 3.07 3.16 5.76
CA GLU A 55 3.88 4.09 6.55
C GLU A 55 4.08 5.45 5.86
N THR A 56 4.39 5.45 4.56
CA THR A 56 4.61 6.69 3.80
C THR A 56 3.33 7.52 3.72
N ILE A 57 2.20 6.92 3.35
CA ILE A 57 0.93 7.67 3.25
C ILE A 57 0.48 8.16 4.63
N GLN A 58 0.67 7.37 5.68
CA GLN A 58 0.33 7.78 7.04
C GLN A 58 1.19 8.95 7.54
N GLN A 59 2.48 8.98 7.18
CA GLN A 59 3.35 10.13 7.44
C GLN A 59 2.88 11.39 6.70
N LEU A 60 2.52 11.27 5.42
CA LEU A 60 2.00 12.41 4.65
C LEU A 60 0.71 12.98 5.29
N ILE A 61 -0.20 12.11 5.71
CA ILE A 61 -1.41 12.50 6.44
C ILE A 61 -1.06 13.23 7.75
N THR A 62 -0.15 12.66 8.55
CA THR A 62 0.25 13.21 9.86
C THR A 62 0.90 14.58 9.73
N LEU A 63 1.70 14.78 8.67
CA LEU A 63 2.38 16.03 8.37
C LEU A 63 1.55 17.00 7.51
N GLU A 64 0.27 16.66 7.27
CA GLU A 64 -0.67 17.38 6.41
C GLU A 64 -0.09 17.72 5.02
N GLN A 65 0.80 16.88 4.51
CA GLN A 65 1.43 17.04 3.21
C GLN A 65 0.52 16.57 2.08
N PRO A 66 0.65 17.15 0.86
CA PRO A 66 -0.11 16.71 -0.30
C PRO A 66 0.04 15.20 -0.54
N LEU A 67 -1.11 14.51 -0.63
CA LEU A 67 -1.14 13.11 -1.00
C LEU A 67 -0.78 12.93 -2.48
N PRO A 68 -0.06 11.85 -2.84
CA PRO A 68 0.28 11.58 -4.22
C PRO A 68 -1.01 11.36 -5.03
N ARG A 69 -1.07 11.93 -6.24
CA ARG A 69 -2.23 11.84 -7.15
C ARG A 69 -1.95 11.09 -8.44
N ASN A 70 -0.69 10.83 -8.76
CA ASN A 70 -0.26 10.28 -10.04
C ASN A 70 0.42 8.91 -9.88
N PHE A 71 -0.15 8.05 -9.04
CA PHE A 71 0.35 6.71 -8.80
C PHE A 71 -0.82 5.73 -8.81
N ALA A 72 -0.54 4.49 -9.21
CA ALA A 72 -1.50 3.39 -9.18
C ALA A 72 -0.81 2.15 -8.60
N ILE A 73 -1.38 1.58 -7.55
CA ILE A 73 -0.86 0.39 -6.87
C ILE A 73 -1.63 -0.85 -7.28
N ALA A 74 -2.92 -0.75 -7.59
CA ALA A 74 -3.75 -1.88 -7.96
C ALA A 74 -3.19 -2.70 -9.14
N PRO A 75 -2.69 -2.10 -10.24
CA PRO A 75 -2.09 -2.89 -11.32
C PRO A 75 -0.87 -3.70 -10.88
N MET A 76 -0.10 -3.18 -9.91
CA MET A 76 1.04 -3.89 -9.35
C MET A 76 0.59 -4.99 -8.40
N ALA A 77 -0.46 -4.76 -7.60
CA ALA A 77 -1.06 -5.78 -6.76
C ALA A 77 -1.61 -6.95 -7.57
N GLU A 78 -2.23 -6.68 -8.72
CA GLU A 78 -2.68 -7.73 -9.67
C GLU A 78 -1.52 -8.59 -10.15
N MET A 79 -0.37 -7.98 -10.45
CA MET A 79 0.81 -8.69 -10.94
C MET A 79 1.48 -9.54 -9.85
N PHE A 80 1.61 -9.00 -8.63
CA PHE A 80 2.43 -9.60 -7.56
C PHE A 80 1.65 -10.43 -6.54
N LEU A 81 0.35 -10.18 -6.37
CA LEU A 81 -0.50 -10.90 -5.41
C LEU A 81 -1.33 -12.01 -6.07
N VAL A 82 -1.31 -12.13 -7.41
CA VAL A 82 -2.07 -13.16 -8.13
C VAL A 82 -1.82 -14.54 -7.54
N GLY A 83 -2.90 -15.28 -7.27
CA GLY A 83 -2.84 -16.62 -6.70
C GLY A 83 -2.64 -16.68 -5.17
N LYS A 84 -2.40 -15.57 -4.48
CA LYS A 84 -2.44 -15.53 -3.01
C LYS A 84 -3.89 -15.52 -2.51
N ALA A 85 -4.14 -16.20 -1.39
CA ALA A 85 -5.45 -16.20 -0.76
C ALA A 85 -5.88 -14.76 -0.40
N GLY A 86 -7.05 -14.33 -0.88
CA GLY A 86 -7.57 -12.99 -0.58
C GLY A 86 -6.93 -11.83 -1.35
N ALA A 87 -6.09 -12.11 -2.35
CA ALA A 87 -5.53 -11.09 -3.23
C ALA A 87 -6.62 -10.22 -3.88
N GLU A 88 -7.75 -10.83 -4.26
CA GLU A 88 -8.90 -10.17 -4.87
C GLU A 88 -9.44 -9.02 -3.99
N HIS A 89 -9.55 -9.24 -2.68
CA HIS A 89 -10.01 -8.23 -1.73
C HIS A 89 -9.01 -7.09 -1.58
N VAL A 90 -7.71 -7.43 -1.55
CA VAL A 90 -6.64 -6.43 -1.43
C VAL A 90 -6.56 -5.58 -2.70
N ILE A 91 -6.61 -6.21 -3.88
CA ILE A 91 -6.61 -5.55 -5.18
C ILE A 91 -7.81 -4.61 -5.29
N ALA A 92 -9.02 -5.09 -4.97
CA ALA A 92 -10.23 -4.27 -5.04
C ALA A 92 -10.11 -3.00 -4.16
N LEU A 93 -9.64 -3.15 -2.92
CA LEU A 93 -9.43 -2.00 -2.03
C LEU A 93 -8.38 -1.02 -2.56
N LEU A 94 -7.29 -1.54 -3.14
CA LEU A 94 -6.25 -0.70 -3.74
C LEU A 94 -6.78 0.03 -4.98
N SER A 95 -7.66 -0.58 -5.78
CA SER A 95 -8.31 0.08 -6.91
C SER A 95 -9.20 1.24 -6.45
N GLU A 96 -9.97 1.05 -5.37
CA GLU A 96 -10.78 2.12 -4.77
C GLU A 96 -9.92 3.27 -4.24
N LEU A 97 -8.79 2.94 -3.62
CA LEU A 97 -7.83 3.93 -3.13
C LEU A 97 -7.16 4.70 -4.28
N ASP A 98 -6.72 4.01 -5.32
CA ASP A 98 -6.12 4.61 -6.52
C ASP A 98 -7.12 5.56 -7.20
N ALA A 99 -8.39 5.14 -7.35
CA ALA A 99 -9.44 5.99 -7.90
C ALA A 99 -9.69 7.22 -7.02
N PHE A 100 -9.82 7.04 -5.70
CA PHE A 100 -10.06 8.12 -4.77
C PHE A 100 -8.94 9.17 -4.74
N LEU A 101 -7.68 8.74 -4.90
CA LEU A 101 -6.52 9.65 -4.94
C LEU A 101 -6.26 10.23 -6.33
N GLY A 102 -6.63 9.50 -7.38
CA GLY A 102 -6.51 9.88 -8.78
C GLY A 102 -7.62 10.79 -9.29
N GLU A 103 -8.78 10.83 -8.61
CA GLU A 103 -9.81 11.83 -8.86
C GLU A 103 -9.23 13.23 -8.58
N ALA A 104 -8.93 13.94 -9.67
CA ALA A 104 -8.69 15.37 -9.61
C ALA A 104 -10.01 16.02 -9.16
N ASN A 105 -10.09 16.42 -7.90
CA ASN A 105 -11.04 17.46 -7.52
C ASN A 105 -10.62 18.72 -8.30
N ASP A 106 -11.24 18.92 -9.46
CA ASP A 106 -11.37 20.22 -10.14
C ASP A 106 -12.09 21.24 -9.23
#